data_AF-T0YDP7-F1
#
_entry.id   AF-T0YDP7-F1
#
_cell.length_a   1.000
_cell.length_b   1.000
_cell.length_c   1.000
_cell.angle_alpha   90.00
_cell.angle_beta   90.00
_cell.angle_gamma   90.00
#
_symmetry.space_group_name_H-M   'P 1'
#
loop_
_entity.id
_entity.type
_entity.pdbx_description
1 polymer ?
#
loop_
_entity_poly.entity_id
_entity_poly.type
_entity_poly.pdbx_seq_one_letter_code
_entity_poly.pdbx_strand_id
1 'polypeptide(L)'
;MTKLNEAAYEHTLCQSLIDAGYDRLKSDRDWDVERALCPKVLLDYIHDSQPDAWKELVGHYGAAVEAKVIEEVCLQIHKEGMLAILRNGIRDRGTHYRLVQFAPPTTLNADVRQRYERNRMGVMQQVRFDPKTKQTIDVVLFVNGLPLATAELKNAYTGQTATNAIKQYMKDRKFKSGTPLIDFNQRALVHFAADTAECYMTTRLAGDKTYFLPFNQGNDGRKGNPVADSKYSTHYLWDTIWQKDVWLNILQNYIVLEKDKPSSPWRTGRLIFPRFHQWKCTTRLVAASRLGHRNYLNQHSAGSGKTHTISWTAHQLSTLHGDDNKPIFDGVVVISDRRNLDKQLQSAISNIDRKDGVVACITSGDSESKSAKLREALKKNTRIIVTTLQTFGPLMSGRSPDLEGKRYAVIVDEAHSSQSGKPPPPCVARLVPPRRPRPTTWKT
;
A
#
# COMPACT_ATOMS: atom_id res chain seq x y z
N MET A 1 -35.27 -14.16 11.84
CA MET A 1 -33.92 -14.26 12.43
C MET A 1 -32.96 -14.75 11.37
N THR A 2 -32.04 -13.92 10.91
CA THR A 2 -30.96 -14.32 10.00
C THR A 2 -30.09 -15.34 10.75
N LYS A 3 -29.89 -16.55 10.19
CA LYS A 3 -29.03 -17.56 10.82
C LYS A 3 -27.62 -16.97 10.96
N LEU A 4 -27.09 -16.88 12.18
CA LEU A 4 -25.73 -16.43 12.49
C LEU A 4 -24.72 -17.55 12.13
N ASN A 5 -24.58 -17.87 10.84
CA ASN A 5 -23.61 -18.83 10.34
C ASN A 5 -22.56 -18.15 9.45
N GLU A 6 -21.55 -18.88 9.00
CA GLU A 6 -20.46 -18.35 8.17
C GLU A 6 -20.96 -17.76 6.84
N ALA A 7 -21.93 -18.42 6.19
CA ALA A 7 -22.53 -17.94 4.95
C ALA A 7 -23.22 -16.58 5.11
N ALA A 8 -23.87 -16.33 6.26
CA ALA A 8 -24.47 -15.02 6.54
C ALA A 8 -23.41 -13.93 6.77
N TYR A 9 -22.28 -14.26 7.41
CA TYR A 9 -21.16 -13.34 7.59
C TYR A 9 -20.54 -12.97 6.24
N GLU A 10 -20.22 -13.98 5.42
CA GLU A 10 -19.71 -13.81 4.05
C GLU A 10 -20.67 -12.97 3.19
N HIS A 11 -21.97 -13.31 3.20
CA HIS A 11 -22.98 -12.58 2.45
C HIS A 11 -23.09 -11.12 2.88
N THR A 12 -23.11 -10.84 4.19
CA THR A 12 -23.21 -9.46 4.71
C THR A 12 -22.04 -8.61 4.26
N LEU A 13 -20.82 -9.16 4.35
CA LEU A 13 -19.59 -8.49 3.93
C LEU A 13 -19.59 -8.22 2.42
N CYS A 14 -19.90 -9.24 1.60
CA CYS A 14 -19.94 -9.06 0.15
C CYS A 14 -21.03 -8.09 -0.28
N GLN A 15 -22.20 -8.14 0.35
CA GLN A 15 -23.29 -7.20 0.07
C GLN A 15 -22.88 -5.76 0.40
N SER A 16 -22.20 -5.53 1.52
CA SER A 16 -21.70 -4.20 1.86
C SER A 16 -20.69 -3.64 0.85
N LEU A 17 -19.84 -4.49 0.25
CA LEU A 17 -18.94 -4.07 -0.83
C LEU A 17 -19.72 -3.73 -2.11
N ILE A 18 -20.74 -4.53 -2.44
CA ILE A 18 -21.58 -4.31 -3.62
C ILE A 18 -22.36 -3.00 -3.48
N ASP A 19 -22.93 -2.74 -2.31
CA ASP A 19 -23.60 -1.48 -1.99
C ASP A 19 -22.63 -0.28 -2.08
N ALA A 20 -21.33 -0.52 -1.86
CA ALA A 20 -20.25 0.45 -2.04
C ALA A 20 -19.70 0.52 -3.50
N GLY A 21 -20.37 -0.12 -4.46
CA GLY A 21 -20.04 -0.03 -5.89
C GLY A 21 -19.12 -1.13 -6.43
N TYR A 22 -18.94 -2.24 -5.70
CA TYR A 22 -18.29 -3.43 -6.26
C TYR A 22 -19.23 -4.22 -7.17
N ASP A 23 -18.71 -4.72 -8.27
CA ASP A 23 -19.40 -5.69 -9.10
C ASP A 23 -19.45 -7.06 -8.41
N ARG A 24 -20.64 -7.69 -8.41
CA ARG A 24 -20.80 -9.09 -8.02
C ARG A 24 -20.36 -9.99 -9.18
N LEU A 25 -19.15 -10.53 -9.08
CA LEU A 25 -18.60 -11.47 -10.06
C LEU A 25 -19.05 -12.89 -9.75
N LYS A 26 -19.22 -13.72 -10.78
CA LYS A 26 -19.66 -15.12 -10.66
C LYS A 26 -18.58 -16.09 -11.10
N SER A 27 -18.30 -17.10 -10.27
CA SER A 27 -17.21 -18.05 -10.49
C SER A 27 -17.43 -19.03 -11.66
N ASP A 28 -18.67 -19.23 -12.08
CA ASP A 28 -19.06 -20.10 -13.20
C ASP A 28 -19.05 -19.40 -14.56
N ARG A 29 -19.08 -18.06 -14.56
CA ARG A 29 -19.19 -17.26 -15.79
C ARG A 29 -17.99 -16.34 -16.01
N ASP A 30 -17.53 -15.69 -14.96
CA ASP A 30 -16.58 -14.57 -15.07
C ASP A 30 -15.14 -15.03 -14.82
N TRP A 31 -14.92 -16.20 -14.23
CA TRP A 31 -13.63 -16.67 -13.71
C TRP A 31 -12.93 -17.68 -14.62
N ASP A 32 -11.68 -17.38 -14.99
CA ASP A 32 -10.74 -18.34 -15.57
C ASP A 32 -9.86 -18.89 -14.43
N VAL A 33 -10.11 -20.14 -14.03
CA VAL A 33 -9.37 -20.80 -12.95
C VAL A 33 -7.92 -21.11 -13.32
N GLU A 34 -7.63 -21.41 -14.59
CA GLU A 34 -6.29 -21.76 -15.06
C GLU A 34 -5.38 -20.53 -15.04
N ARG A 35 -5.91 -19.38 -15.45
CA ARG A 35 -5.18 -18.10 -15.46
C ARG A 35 -5.39 -17.28 -14.21
N ALA A 36 -6.32 -17.67 -13.34
CA ALA A 36 -6.74 -16.95 -12.14
C ALA A 36 -7.00 -15.45 -12.36
N LEU A 37 -7.89 -15.13 -13.31
CA LEU A 37 -8.37 -13.78 -13.59
C LEU A 37 -9.79 -13.81 -14.17
N CYS A 38 -10.42 -12.65 -14.30
CA CYS A 38 -11.70 -12.48 -15.00
C CYS A 38 -11.45 -11.83 -16.37
N PRO A 39 -11.34 -12.60 -17.48
CA PRO A 39 -10.81 -12.09 -18.75
C PRO A 39 -11.67 -10.96 -19.31
N LYS A 40 -12.99 -11.14 -19.34
CA LYS A 40 -13.92 -10.15 -19.90
C LYS A 40 -13.84 -8.81 -19.16
N VAL A 41 -13.83 -8.83 -17.81
CA VAL A 41 -13.76 -7.60 -17.01
C VAL A 41 -12.47 -6.84 -17.26
N LEU A 42 -11.36 -7.56 -17.42
CA LEU A 42 -10.06 -6.97 -17.73
C LEU A 42 -10.03 -6.35 -19.13
N LEU A 43 -10.50 -7.08 -20.14
CA LEU A 43 -10.55 -6.61 -21.52
C LEU A 43 -11.46 -5.40 -21.68
N ASP A 44 -12.67 -5.46 -21.11
CA ASP A 44 -13.61 -4.34 -21.12
C ASP A 44 -13.01 -3.09 -20.45
N TYR A 45 -12.27 -3.24 -19.34
CA TYR A 45 -11.57 -2.10 -18.72
C TYR A 45 -10.50 -1.53 -19.66
N ILE A 46 -9.65 -2.35 -20.27
CA ILE A 46 -8.58 -1.86 -21.17
C ILE A 46 -9.20 -1.12 -22.36
N HIS A 47 -10.21 -1.71 -22.98
CA HIS A 47 -10.98 -1.12 -24.07
C HIS A 47 -11.56 0.25 -23.68
N ASP A 48 -12.32 0.31 -22.59
CA ASP A 48 -13.07 1.51 -22.22
C ASP A 48 -12.18 2.60 -21.64
N SER A 49 -11.11 2.26 -20.94
CA SER A 49 -10.21 3.23 -20.32
C SER A 49 -9.12 3.74 -21.28
N GLN A 50 -8.75 2.98 -22.31
CA GLN A 50 -7.58 3.24 -23.15
C GLN A 50 -7.84 2.92 -24.64
N PRO A 51 -8.83 3.57 -25.28
CA PRO A 51 -9.28 3.21 -26.63
C PRO A 51 -8.18 3.30 -27.70
N ASP A 52 -7.26 4.26 -27.59
CA ASP A 52 -6.14 4.40 -28.54
C ASP A 52 -5.18 3.22 -28.45
N ALA A 53 -4.79 2.84 -27.23
CA ALA A 53 -3.94 1.66 -27.01
C ALA A 53 -4.64 0.39 -27.47
N TRP A 54 -5.96 0.26 -27.22
CA TRP A 54 -6.73 -0.86 -27.72
C TRP A 54 -6.74 -0.92 -29.25
N LYS A 55 -6.91 0.21 -29.94
CA LYS A 55 -6.85 0.30 -31.40
C LYS A 55 -5.50 -0.14 -31.97
N GLU A 56 -4.39 0.25 -31.33
CA GLU A 56 -3.04 -0.22 -31.71
C GLU A 56 -2.90 -1.75 -31.54
N LEU A 57 -3.37 -2.31 -30.42
CA LEU A 57 -3.36 -3.75 -30.17
C LEU A 57 -4.20 -4.52 -31.19
N VAL A 58 -5.37 -4.00 -31.57
CA VAL A 58 -6.19 -4.54 -32.66
C VAL A 58 -5.42 -4.50 -33.99
N GLY A 59 -4.68 -3.42 -34.27
CA GLY A 59 -3.81 -3.32 -35.44
C GLY A 59 -2.71 -4.40 -35.47
N HIS A 60 -2.18 -4.78 -34.32
CA HIS A 60 -1.15 -5.82 -34.21
C HIS A 60 -1.68 -7.25 -34.27
N TYR A 61 -2.83 -7.52 -33.65
CA TYR A 61 -3.34 -8.89 -33.43
C TYR A 61 -4.60 -9.25 -34.23
N GLY A 62 -5.28 -8.27 -34.83
CA GLY A 62 -6.54 -8.48 -35.52
C GLY A 62 -7.59 -9.16 -34.64
N ALA A 63 -8.27 -10.18 -35.18
CA ALA A 63 -9.32 -10.91 -34.49
C ALA A 63 -8.83 -11.66 -33.22
N ALA A 64 -7.52 -11.88 -33.06
CA ALA A 64 -6.95 -12.59 -31.91
C ALA A 64 -6.59 -11.66 -30.72
N VAL A 65 -6.91 -10.36 -30.80
CA VAL A 65 -6.49 -9.34 -29.83
C VAL A 65 -6.81 -9.71 -28.38
N GLU A 66 -8.02 -10.17 -28.11
CA GLU A 66 -8.45 -10.50 -26.74
C GLU A 66 -7.62 -11.64 -26.14
N ALA A 67 -7.45 -12.73 -26.89
CA ALA A 67 -6.66 -13.87 -26.45
C ALA A 67 -5.19 -13.47 -26.22
N LYS A 68 -4.61 -12.68 -27.14
CA LYS A 68 -3.20 -12.26 -27.08
C LYS A 68 -2.92 -11.29 -25.95
N VAL A 69 -3.83 -10.34 -25.69
CA VAL A 69 -3.72 -9.43 -24.55
C VAL A 69 -3.75 -10.20 -23.23
N ILE A 70 -4.62 -11.20 -23.08
CA ILE A 70 -4.66 -12.02 -21.86
C ILE A 70 -3.37 -12.86 -21.71
N GLU A 71 -2.87 -13.46 -22.78
CA GLU A 71 -1.60 -14.18 -22.80
C GLU A 71 -0.44 -13.27 -22.36
N GLU A 72 -0.35 -12.07 -22.93
CA GLU A 72 0.71 -11.12 -22.60
C GLU A 72 0.60 -10.62 -21.15
N VAL A 73 -0.60 -10.33 -20.66
CA VAL A 73 -0.83 -9.99 -19.25
C VAL A 73 -0.32 -11.10 -18.33
N CYS A 74 -0.67 -12.36 -18.61
CA CYS A 74 -0.22 -13.49 -17.81
C CYS A 74 1.30 -13.66 -17.87
N LEU A 75 1.91 -13.50 -19.04
CA LEU A 75 3.35 -13.59 -19.25
C LEU A 75 4.11 -12.50 -18.49
N GLN A 76 3.63 -11.26 -18.54
CA GLN A 76 4.26 -10.11 -17.90
C GLN A 76 4.14 -10.20 -16.38
N ILE A 77 2.99 -10.63 -15.85
CA ILE A 77 2.85 -10.92 -14.42
C ILE A 77 3.79 -12.06 -14.02
N HIS A 78 3.94 -13.10 -14.85
CA HIS A 78 4.89 -14.17 -14.58
C HIS A 78 6.34 -13.68 -14.50
N LYS A 79 6.74 -12.73 -15.34
CA LYS A 79 8.11 -12.19 -15.39
C LYS A 79 8.39 -11.16 -14.29
N GLU A 80 7.49 -10.21 -14.11
CA GLU A 80 7.71 -9.01 -13.27
C GLU A 80 6.95 -9.04 -11.94
N GLY A 81 5.98 -9.93 -11.78
CA GLY A 81 5.13 -9.99 -10.60
C GLY A 81 3.98 -8.99 -10.62
N MET A 82 2.88 -9.37 -9.97
CA MET A 82 1.61 -8.66 -10.02
C MET A 82 1.72 -7.21 -9.53
N LEU A 83 2.41 -6.98 -8.41
CA LEU A 83 2.56 -5.61 -7.86
C LEU A 83 3.22 -4.65 -8.87
N ALA A 84 4.27 -5.11 -9.57
CA ALA A 84 4.98 -4.30 -10.54
C ALA A 84 4.11 -4.01 -11.76
N ILE A 85 3.37 -5.01 -12.25
CA ILE A 85 2.46 -4.86 -13.37
C ILE A 85 1.31 -3.89 -13.05
N LEU A 86 0.70 -3.98 -11.87
CA LEU A 86 -0.33 -3.04 -11.44
C LEU A 86 0.19 -1.59 -11.44
N ARG A 87 1.40 -1.36 -10.92
CA ARG A 87 2.00 -0.01 -10.81
C ARG A 87 2.43 0.59 -12.14
N ASN A 88 2.97 -0.23 -13.04
CA ASN A 88 3.68 0.24 -14.23
C ASN A 88 2.92 0.01 -15.53
N GLY A 89 1.91 -0.86 -15.53
CA GLY A 89 1.28 -1.34 -16.76
C GLY A 89 2.19 -2.31 -17.51
N ILE A 90 1.84 -2.54 -18.77
CA ILE A 90 2.51 -3.49 -19.66
C ILE A 90 2.88 -2.77 -20.95
N ARG A 91 3.96 -3.25 -21.58
CA ARG A 91 4.31 -2.88 -22.95
C ARG A 91 4.20 -4.11 -23.83
N ASP A 92 3.25 -4.09 -24.76
CA ASP A 92 2.98 -5.15 -25.72
C ASP A 92 3.23 -4.60 -27.12
N ARG A 93 4.21 -5.17 -27.84
CA ARG A 93 4.59 -4.79 -29.22
C ARG A 93 4.80 -3.28 -29.46
N GLY A 94 5.18 -2.54 -28.43
CA GLY A 94 5.44 -1.10 -28.49
C GLY A 94 4.35 -0.28 -27.82
N THR A 95 3.10 -0.76 -27.81
CA THR A 95 1.95 -0.15 -27.15
C THR A 95 2.05 -0.30 -25.63
N HIS A 96 1.90 0.81 -24.91
CA HIS A 96 1.86 0.80 -23.44
C HIS A 96 0.43 1.01 -22.95
N TYR A 97 0.00 0.18 -22.01
CA TYR A 97 -1.32 0.29 -21.38
C TYR A 97 -1.26 -0.15 -19.92
N ARG A 98 -2.13 0.43 -19.10
CA ARG A 98 -2.22 0.16 -17.66
C ARG A 98 -3.33 -0.83 -17.36
N LEU A 99 -3.11 -1.74 -16.41
CA LEU A 99 -4.16 -2.63 -15.93
C LEU A 99 -4.99 -2.01 -14.80
N VAL A 100 -4.46 -0.98 -14.14
CA VAL A 100 -5.11 -0.17 -13.12
C VAL A 100 -4.62 1.26 -13.24
N GLN A 101 -5.53 2.22 -13.09
CA GLN A 101 -5.18 3.61 -12.92
C GLN A 101 -5.19 3.97 -11.43
N PHE A 102 -4.17 4.63 -10.90
CA PHE A 102 -4.19 5.15 -9.53
C PHE A 102 -4.65 6.60 -9.49
N ALA A 103 -5.13 7.04 -8.32
CA ALA A 103 -5.61 8.40 -8.14
C ALA A 103 -4.50 9.41 -8.51
N PRO A 104 -4.78 10.42 -9.35
CA PRO A 104 -3.79 11.44 -9.64
C PRO A 104 -3.53 12.30 -8.41
N PRO A 105 -2.29 12.78 -8.21
CA PRO A 105 -1.97 13.66 -7.09
C PRO A 105 -2.60 15.06 -7.24
N THR A 106 -3.02 15.43 -8.46
CA THR A 106 -3.63 16.72 -8.81
C THR A 106 -4.82 16.51 -9.74
N THR A 107 -5.69 17.51 -9.85
CA THR A 107 -6.86 17.48 -10.74
C THR A 107 -6.56 17.97 -12.16
N LEU A 108 -5.31 18.29 -12.48
CA LEU A 108 -4.89 18.90 -13.75
C LEU A 108 -5.04 17.99 -14.97
N ASN A 109 -4.98 16.68 -14.79
CA ASN A 109 -5.10 15.72 -15.88
C ASN A 109 -6.45 15.00 -15.82
N ALA A 110 -7.41 15.51 -16.61
CA ALA A 110 -8.76 14.98 -16.68
C ALA A 110 -8.81 13.52 -17.19
N ASP A 111 -7.95 13.16 -18.14
CA ASP A 111 -7.91 11.80 -18.70
C ASP A 111 -7.48 10.78 -17.64
N VAL A 112 -6.46 11.11 -16.84
CA VAL A 112 -6.00 10.25 -15.75
C VAL A 112 -7.09 10.08 -14.70
N ARG A 113 -7.82 11.15 -14.39
CA ARG A 113 -8.97 11.08 -13.48
C ARG A 113 -10.10 10.21 -14.05
N GLN A 114 -10.45 10.38 -15.31
CA GLN A 114 -11.48 9.57 -15.96
C GLN A 114 -11.09 8.09 -15.99
N ARG A 115 -9.83 7.77 -16.29
CA ARG A 115 -9.30 6.40 -16.20
C ARG A 115 -9.38 5.82 -14.78
N TYR A 116 -9.11 6.65 -13.76
CA TYR A 116 -9.25 6.26 -12.35
C TYR A 116 -10.69 5.92 -11.98
N GLU A 117 -11.63 6.76 -12.41
CA GLU A 117 -13.07 6.56 -12.21
C GLU A 117 -13.55 5.29 -12.90
N ARG A 118 -13.00 4.95 -14.09
CA ARG A 118 -13.28 3.71 -14.84
C ARG A 118 -12.74 2.43 -14.20
N ASN A 119 -11.89 2.48 -13.17
CA ASN A 119 -11.50 1.24 -12.47
C ASN A 119 -12.75 0.56 -11.89
N ARG A 120 -12.88 -0.73 -12.16
CA ARG A 120 -13.96 -1.61 -11.72
C ARG A 120 -13.48 -2.44 -10.55
N MET A 121 -14.12 -2.29 -9.41
CA MET A 121 -13.86 -3.14 -8.26
C MET A 121 -14.81 -4.33 -8.32
N GLY A 122 -14.34 -5.52 -7.96
CA GLY A 122 -15.16 -6.73 -8.00
C GLY A 122 -15.00 -7.58 -6.75
N VAL A 123 -16.05 -8.30 -6.38
CA VAL A 123 -16.03 -9.30 -5.32
C VAL A 123 -16.63 -10.59 -5.84
N MET A 124 -15.99 -11.72 -5.52
CA MET A 124 -16.47 -13.05 -5.86
C MET A 124 -16.44 -13.94 -4.62
N GLN A 125 -17.51 -14.69 -4.45
CA GLN A 125 -17.67 -15.67 -3.38
C GLN A 125 -17.29 -17.06 -3.90
N GLN A 126 -16.76 -17.91 -3.02
CA GLN A 126 -16.50 -19.33 -3.27
C GLN A 126 -15.68 -19.58 -4.55
N VAL A 127 -14.50 -18.95 -4.63
CA VAL A 127 -13.64 -18.94 -5.82
C VAL A 127 -12.78 -20.18 -5.88
N ARG A 128 -12.97 -21.01 -6.89
CA ARG A 128 -12.11 -22.17 -7.15
C ARG A 128 -10.70 -21.68 -7.50
N PHE A 129 -9.70 -22.09 -6.72
CA PHE A 129 -8.32 -21.61 -6.87
C PHE A 129 -7.37 -22.63 -7.51
N ASP A 130 -7.76 -23.91 -7.52
CA ASP A 130 -6.99 -25.02 -8.07
C ASP A 130 -7.75 -25.64 -9.25
N PRO A 131 -7.20 -25.59 -10.49
CA PRO A 131 -7.85 -26.20 -11.63
C PRO A 131 -8.00 -27.72 -11.51
N LYS A 132 -7.27 -28.39 -10.62
CA LYS A 132 -7.33 -29.86 -10.46
C LYS A 132 -8.29 -30.29 -9.36
N THR A 133 -8.81 -29.38 -8.55
CA THR A 133 -9.73 -29.71 -7.46
C THR A 133 -10.98 -28.81 -7.48
N LYS A 134 -11.94 -29.11 -6.59
CA LYS A 134 -13.11 -28.27 -6.36
C LYS A 134 -12.94 -27.34 -5.15
N GLN A 135 -11.73 -27.23 -4.60
CA GLN A 135 -11.50 -26.40 -3.43
C GLN A 135 -11.67 -24.92 -3.78
N THR A 136 -12.37 -24.20 -2.90
CA THR A 136 -12.67 -22.78 -3.04
C THR A 136 -12.01 -21.96 -1.95
N ILE A 137 -11.79 -20.69 -2.24
CA ILE A 137 -11.52 -19.63 -1.27
C ILE A 137 -12.81 -18.85 -1.06
N ASP A 138 -13.16 -18.53 0.19
CA ASP A 138 -14.46 -17.94 0.53
C ASP A 138 -14.73 -16.64 -0.21
N VAL A 139 -13.78 -15.69 -0.20
CA VAL A 139 -13.92 -14.41 -0.89
C VAL A 139 -12.64 -14.01 -1.61
N VAL A 140 -12.77 -13.47 -2.82
CA VAL A 140 -11.68 -12.83 -3.56
C VAL A 140 -12.09 -11.42 -3.98
N LEU A 141 -11.20 -10.47 -3.76
CA LEU A 141 -11.35 -9.07 -4.17
C LEU A 141 -10.59 -8.82 -5.47
N PHE A 142 -11.19 -8.05 -6.36
CA PHE A 142 -10.68 -7.80 -7.71
C PHE A 142 -10.59 -6.30 -8.01
N VAL A 143 -9.67 -5.96 -8.90
CA VAL A 143 -9.69 -4.71 -9.67
C VAL A 143 -9.53 -5.04 -11.14
N ASN A 144 -10.41 -4.50 -11.98
CA ASN A 144 -10.37 -4.67 -13.44
C ASN A 144 -10.19 -6.15 -13.84
N GLY A 145 -10.89 -7.06 -13.16
CA GLY A 145 -10.81 -8.51 -13.40
C GLY A 145 -9.57 -9.22 -12.84
N LEU A 146 -8.61 -8.51 -12.27
CA LEU A 146 -7.43 -9.10 -11.65
C LEU A 146 -7.61 -9.27 -10.13
N PRO A 147 -7.31 -10.44 -9.55
CA PRO A 147 -7.42 -10.67 -8.12
C PRO A 147 -6.34 -9.89 -7.34
N LEU A 148 -6.73 -9.29 -6.23
CA LEU A 148 -5.88 -8.49 -5.36
C LEU A 148 -5.65 -9.13 -4.00
N ALA A 149 -6.70 -9.70 -3.42
CA ALA A 149 -6.66 -10.35 -2.13
C ALA A 149 -7.63 -11.52 -2.04
N THR A 150 -7.28 -12.49 -1.21
CA THR A 150 -8.16 -13.57 -0.81
C THR A 150 -8.57 -13.39 0.64
N ALA A 151 -9.75 -13.89 1.02
CA ALA A 151 -10.17 -14.00 2.40
C ALA A 151 -10.76 -15.39 2.67
N GLU A 152 -10.35 -16.00 3.77
CA GLU A 152 -11.05 -17.15 4.38
C GLU A 152 -11.73 -16.62 5.64
N LEU A 153 -13.01 -16.87 5.75
CA LEU A 153 -13.88 -16.31 6.78
C LEU A 153 -14.35 -17.43 7.70
N LYS A 154 -14.51 -17.12 8.97
CA LYS A 154 -15.10 -18.03 9.97
C LYS A 154 -16.11 -17.28 10.81
N ASN A 155 -17.01 -18.02 11.44
CA ASN A 155 -17.97 -17.43 12.36
C ASN A 155 -17.65 -17.83 13.81
N ALA A 156 -17.19 -16.88 14.61
CA ALA A 156 -16.82 -17.12 16.00
C ALA A 156 -18.02 -17.55 16.86
N TYR A 157 -19.24 -17.12 16.50
CA TYR A 157 -20.48 -17.53 17.17
C TYR A 157 -20.81 -19.02 16.97
N THR A 158 -20.24 -19.66 15.95
CA THR A 158 -20.34 -21.11 15.72
C THR A 158 -19.09 -21.87 16.21
N GLY A 159 -18.24 -21.23 17.01
CA GLY A 159 -17.03 -21.84 17.58
C GLY A 159 -15.83 -21.94 16.63
N GLN A 160 -15.91 -21.36 15.43
CA GLN A 160 -14.80 -21.29 14.48
C GLN A 160 -14.20 -19.89 14.44
N THR A 161 -12.89 -19.80 14.61
CA THR A 161 -12.17 -18.53 14.76
C THR A 161 -11.27 -18.24 13.57
N ALA A 162 -10.69 -17.03 13.51
CA ALA A 162 -9.68 -16.66 12.53
C ALA A 162 -8.47 -17.62 12.55
N THR A 163 -8.17 -18.26 13.70
CA THR A 163 -7.13 -19.29 13.79
C THR A 163 -7.50 -20.55 12.98
N ASN A 164 -8.79 -20.88 12.86
CA ASN A 164 -9.25 -21.96 11.98
C ASN A 164 -9.03 -21.59 10.50
N ALA A 165 -9.34 -20.35 10.11
CA ALA A 165 -9.03 -19.85 8.76
C ALA A 165 -7.51 -19.87 8.47
N ILE A 166 -6.67 -19.48 9.43
CA ILE A 166 -5.20 -19.59 9.30
C ILE A 166 -4.79 -21.04 9.05
N LYS A 167 -5.32 -21.99 9.84
CA LYS A 167 -5.03 -23.42 9.66
C LYS A 167 -5.47 -23.92 8.28
N GLN A 168 -6.65 -23.50 7.80
CA GLN A 168 -7.16 -23.85 6.47
C GLN A 168 -6.23 -23.34 5.36
N TYR A 169 -5.74 -22.09 5.46
CA TYR A 169 -4.72 -21.58 4.54
C TYR A 169 -3.43 -22.43 4.57
N MET A 170 -2.93 -22.75 5.76
CA MET A 170 -1.66 -23.46 5.93
C MET A 170 -1.72 -24.92 5.46
N LYS A 171 -2.85 -25.58 5.69
CA LYS A 171 -3.02 -27.02 5.48
C LYS A 171 -3.66 -27.35 4.15
N ASP A 172 -4.68 -26.59 3.74
CA ASP A 172 -5.54 -26.94 2.60
C ASP A 172 -5.29 -26.04 1.39
N ARG A 173 -4.86 -24.78 1.59
CA ARG A 173 -4.53 -23.83 0.50
C ARG A 173 -3.03 -23.77 0.23
N LYS A 174 -2.40 -24.95 0.08
CA LYS A 174 -0.98 -25.03 -0.22
C LYS A 174 -0.74 -24.69 -1.69
N PHE A 175 0.20 -23.77 -1.93
CA PHE A 175 0.69 -23.50 -3.27
C PHE A 175 1.15 -24.80 -3.93
N LYS A 176 0.67 -25.03 -5.15
CA LYS A 176 1.13 -26.08 -6.06
C LYS A 176 1.40 -25.42 -7.42
N SER A 177 2.30 -26.00 -8.19
CA SER A 177 2.45 -25.59 -9.59
C SER A 177 1.10 -25.70 -10.30
N GLY A 178 0.62 -24.60 -10.89
CA GLY A 178 -0.70 -24.50 -11.50
C GLY A 178 -1.81 -23.90 -10.61
N THR A 179 -1.51 -23.34 -9.44
CA THR A 179 -2.50 -22.59 -8.62
C THR A 179 -2.15 -21.08 -8.55
N PRO A 180 -2.25 -20.34 -9.66
CA PRO A 180 -1.71 -18.98 -9.75
C PRO A 180 -2.37 -17.99 -8.78
N LEU A 181 -3.64 -18.18 -8.39
CA LEU A 181 -4.34 -17.28 -7.47
C LEU A 181 -3.59 -17.08 -6.14
N ILE A 182 -2.98 -18.15 -5.63
CA ILE A 182 -2.28 -18.18 -4.33
C ILE A 182 -0.75 -18.22 -4.47
N ASP A 183 -0.24 -18.11 -5.71
CA ASP A 183 1.20 -18.04 -5.93
C ASP A 183 1.74 -16.64 -5.60
N PHE A 184 2.93 -16.61 -5.01
CA PHE A 184 3.51 -15.40 -4.44
C PHE A 184 3.71 -14.32 -5.49
N ASN A 185 3.04 -13.17 -5.29
CA ASN A 185 3.13 -12.01 -6.17
C ASN A 185 2.84 -12.36 -7.65
N GLN A 186 1.98 -13.36 -7.89
CA GLN A 186 1.49 -13.72 -9.23
C GLN A 186 0.04 -13.31 -9.43
N ARG A 187 -0.77 -13.30 -8.37
CA ARG A 187 -2.17 -12.89 -8.42
C ARG A 187 -2.52 -12.15 -7.13
N ALA A 188 -3.15 -12.80 -6.16
CA ALA A 188 -3.43 -12.14 -4.88
C ALA A 188 -2.12 -11.73 -4.19
N LEU A 189 -2.06 -10.49 -3.72
CA LEU A 189 -0.89 -9.92 -3.04
C LEU A 189 -0.94 -10.12 -1.52
N VAL A 190 -2.14 -10.39 -0.98
CA VAL A 190 -2.39 -10.58 0.45
C VAL A 190 -3.56 -11.53 0.67
N HIS A 191 -3.48 -12.32 1.73
CA HIS A 191 -4.47 -13.32 2.12
C HIS A 191 -4.94 -13.01 3.54
N PHE A 192 -6.22 -12.73 3.70
CA PHE A 192 -6.86 -12.42 4.99
C PHE A 192 -7.49 -13.68 5.59
N ALA A 193 -7.25 -13.92 6.87
CA ALA A 193 -7.94 -14.93 7.67
C ALA A 193 -8.70 -14.20 8.77
N ALA A 194 -10.03 -14.19 8.69
CA ALA A 194 -10.86 -13.37 9.57
C ALA A 194 -12.03 -14.17 10.16
N ASP A 195 -12.45 -13.78 11.35
CA ASP A 195 -13.75 -14.13 11.89
C ASP A 195 -14.58 -12.86 12.18
N THR A 196 -15.63 -12.97 12.98
CA THR A 196 -16.49 -11.83 13.34
C THR A 196 -15.85 -10.85 14.32
N ALA A 197 -14.70 -11.20 14.91
CA ALA A 197 -14.02 -10.47 15.98
C ALA A 197 -12.60 -9.99 15.58
N GLU A 198 -11.81 -10.84 14.93
CA GLU A 198 -10.40 -10.60 14.62
C GLU A 198 -10.05 -10.91 13.15
N CYS A 199 -9.02 -10.25 12.65
CA CYS A 199 -8.46 -10.45 11.32
C CYS A 199 -6.94 -10.57 11.39
N TYR A 200 -6.43 -11.51 10.60
CA TYR A 200 -5.02 -11.72 10.35
C TYR A 200 -4.75 -11.66 8.85
N MET A 201 -3.52 -11.38 8.46
CA MET A 201 -3.12 -11.33 7.06
C MET A 201 -1.73 -11.92 6.85
N THR A 202 -1.49 -12.45 5.65
CA THR A 202 -0.16 -12.83 5.17
C THR A 202 -0.01 -12.48 3.70
N THR A 203 1.21 -12.22 3.26
CA THR A 203 1.53 -11.90 1.85
C THR A 203 2.10 -13.10 1.10
N ARG A 204 2.28 -14.24 1.79
CA ARG A 204 2.83 -15.46 1.18
C ARG A 204 2.33 -16.70 1.89
N LEU A 205 1.63 -17.55 1.15
CA LEU A 205 1.27 -18.90 1.60
C LEU A 205 2.44 -19.86 1.34
N ALA A 206 3.04 -20.36 2.41
CA ALA A 206 4.19 -21.28 2.41
C ALA A 206 3.87 -22.57 3.18
N GLY A 207 2.61 -23.01 3.13
CA GLY A 207 2.10 -24.14 3.90
C GLY A 207 2.31 -23.95 5.39
N ASP A 208 2.93 -24.92 6.05
CA ASP A 208 3.17 -24.89 7.51
C ASP A 208 4.14 -23.80 7.96
N LYS A 209 4.92 -23.24 7.02
CA LYS A 209 5.84 -22.12 7.28
C LYS A 209 5.19 -20.74 7.07
N THR A 210 3.89 -20.70 6.71
CA THR A 210 3.16 -19.45 6.56
C THR A 210 3.10 -18.72 7.89
N TYR A 211 3.37 -17.41 7.84
CA TYR A 211 3.29 -16.55 9.01
C TYR A 211 2.21 -15.49 8.79
N PHE A 212 1.21 -15.49 9.67
CA PHE A 212 0.13 -14.52 9.67
C PHE A 212 0.39 -13.43 10.72
N LEU A 213 0.21 -12.18 10.31
CA LEU A 213 0.29 -11.01 11.17
C LEU A 213 -1.11 -10.54 11.55
N PRO A 214 -1.33 -10.06 12.78
CA PRO A 214 -2.61 -9.43 13.13
C PRO A 214 -2.83 -8.18 12.28
N PHE A 215 -4.06 -8.00 11.80
CA PHE A 215 -4.49 -6.83 11.04
C PHE A 215 -5.67 -6.12 11.74
N ASN A 216 -5.61 -6.07 13.07
CA ASN A 216 -6.64 -5.54 13.95
C ASN A 216 -6.44 -4.05 14.28
N GLN A 217 -7.52 -3.36 14.66
CA GLN A 217 -7.59 -1.94 14.97
C GLN A 217 -6.89 -1.55 16.28
N GLY A 218 -6.67 -2.53 17.16
CA GLY A 218 -6.36 -2.30 18.57
C GLY A 218 -7.63 -1.99 19.35
N ASN A 219 -7.60 -2.20 20.67
CA ASN A 219 -8.75 -1.97 21.55
C ASN A 219 -8.28 -1.28 22.84
N ASP A 220 -8.19 0.06 22.81
CA ASP A 220 -7.72 0.90 23.92
C ASP A 220 -6.37 0.44 24.53
N GLY A 221 -5.39 0.22 23.66
CA GLY A 221 -4.06 -0.26 24.04
C GLY A 221 -3.96 -1.78 24.20
N ARG A 222 -5.04 -2.52 23.95
CA ARG A 222 -5.08 -3.99 23.95
C ARG A 222 -5.11 -4.55 22.52
N LYS A 223 -4.83 -5.86 22.41
CA LYS A 223 -4.98 -6.63 21.17
C LYS A 223 -6.45 -6.76 20.75
N GLY A 224 -6.67 -7.10 19.48
CA GLY A 224 -8.00 -7.33 18.91
C GLY A 224 -8.65 -6.04 18.40
N ASN A 225 -9.95 -6.12 18.14
CA ASN A 225 -10.77 -5.01 17.65
C ASN A 225 -11.74 -4.55 18.74
N PRO A 226 -12.18 -3.28 18.73
CA PRO A 226 -13.27 -2.83 19.58
C PRO A 226 -14.55 -3.58 19.23
N VAL A 227 -15.44 -3.76 20.21
CA VAL A 227 -16.80 -4.26 19.95
C VAL A 227 -17.53 -3.19 19.14
N ALA A 228 -18.12 -3.60 18.02
CA ALA A 228 -18.89 -2.69 17.17
C ALA A 228 -20.38 -2.78 17.52
N ASP A 229 -21.04 -1.64 17.61
CA ASP A 229 -22.49 -1.60 17.82
C ASP A 229 -23.22 -2.00 16.53
N SER A 230 -24.09 -3.01 16.64
CA SER A 230 -24.91 -3.53 15.53
C SER A 230 -24.15 -4.01 14.28
N LYS A 231 -22.82 -4.17 14.37
CA LYS A 231 -21.94 -4.67 13.31
C LYS A 231 -20.95 -5.69 13.87
N TYR A 232 -20.28 -6.42 12.99
CA TYR A 232 -19.13 -7.24 13.37
C TYR A 232 -17.93 -6.36 13.71
N SER A 233 -17.10 -6.76 14.67
CA SER A 233 -15.88 -6.01 15.01
C SER A 233 -14.88 -5.94 13.84
N THR A 234 -14.98 -6.84 12.87
CA THR A 234 -14.19 -6.85 11.64
C THR A 234 -14.76 -5.99 10.50
N HIS A 235 -15.85 -5.25 10.72
CA HIS A 235 -16.48 -4.42 9.69
C HIS A 235 -15.56 -3.40 9.01
N TYR A 236 -14.54 -2.91 9.71
CA TYR A 236 -13.54 -2.00 9.13
C TYR A 236 -12.82 -2.59 7.90
N LEU A 237 -12.81 -3.91 7.72
CA LEU A 237 -12.26 -4.55 6.53
C LEU A 237 -13.01 -4.08 5.29
N TRP A 238 -14.34 -4.21 5.26
CA TRP A 238 -15.14 -3.81 4.10
C TRP A 238 -15.61 -2.36 4.16
N ASP A 239 -15.86 -1.79 5.34
CA ASP A 239 -16.31 -0.39 5.49
C ASP A 239 -15.17 0.62 5.33
N THR A 240 -13.91 0.18 5.33
CA THR A 240 -12.76 1.10 5.25
C THR A 240 -11.63 0.57 4.39
N ILE A 241 -11.03 -0.58 4.73
CA ILE A 241 -9.78 -1.03 4.11
C ILE A 241 -9.99 -1.43 2.64
N TRP A 242 -11.06 -2.16 2.36
CA TRP A 242 -11.41 -2.65 1.02
C TRP A 242 -12.33 -1.69 0.26
N GLN A 243 -12.39 -0.42 0.66
CA GLN A 243 -13.03 0.61 -0.17
C GLN A 243 -12.09 1.01 -1.32
N LYS A 244 -12.65 1.27 -2.52
CA LYS A 244 -11.89 1.51 -3.77
C LYS A 244 -10.68 2.41 -3.56
N ASP A 245 -10.89 3.61 -3.05
CA ASP A 245 -9.82 4.61 -2.91
C ASP A 245 -8.75 4.20 -1.90
N VAL A 246 -9.17 3.60 -0.77
CA VAL A 246 -8.24 3.13 0.27
C VAL A 246 -7.42 1.95 -0.25
N TRP A 247 -8.06 1.01 -0.93
CA TRP A 247 -7.43 -0.19 -1.44
C TRP A 247 -6.43 0.13 -2.56
N LEU A 248 -6.82 0.97 -3.52
CA LEU A 248 -5.92 1.45 -4.58
C LEU A 248 -4.75 2.28 -4.01
N ASN A 249 -4.99 3.08 -2.97
CA ASN A 249 -3.90 3.78 -2.27
C ASN A 249 -2.93 2.81 -1.57
N ILE A 250 -3.44 1.74 -0.93
CA ILE A 250 -2.58 0.69 -0.33
C ILE A 250 -1.69 0.04 -1.40
N LEU A 251 -2.29 -0.34 -2.54
CA LEU A 251 -1.57 -0.92 -3.66
C LEU A 251 -0.51 0.02 -4.24
N GLN A 252 -0.83 1.31 -4.37
CA GLN A 252 0.10 2.30 -4.92
C GLN A 252 1.24 2.62 -3.94
N ASN A 253 0.91 2.94 -2.69
CA ASN A 253 1.78 3.71 -1.80
C ASN A 253 2.27 2.93 -0.56
N TYR A 254 1.75 1.73 -0.29
CA TYR A 254 2.10 0.99 0.92
C TYR A 254 2.79 -0.35 0.64
N ILE A 255 2.34 -1.12 -0.34
CA ILE A 255 2.94 -2.44 -0.56
C ILE A 255 4.40 -2.29 -1.04
N VAL A 256 5.35 -2.93 -0.37
CA VAL A 256 6.78 -2.86 -0.73
C VAL A 256 7.29 -4.27 -1.01
N LEU A 257 8.03 -4.46 -2.10
CA LEU A 257 8.76 -5.69 -2.37
C LEU A 257 10.23 -5.50 -1.98
N GLU A 258 10.62 -6.15 -0.88
CA GLU A 258 12.02 -6.28 -0.49
C GLU A 258 12.63 -7.44 -1.28
N LYS A 259 13.28 -7.11 -2.40
CA LYS A 259 14.00 -8.08 -3.22
C LYS A 259 15.14 -8.74 -2.45
N ASP A 260 15.42 -10.00 -2.74
CA ASP A 260 16.55 -10.73 -2.15
C ASP A 260 17.89 -10.07 -2.50
N LYS A 261 18.01 -9.58 -3.75
CA LYS A 261 19.14 -8.78 -4.25
C LYS A 261 18.60 -7.64 -5.12
N PRO A 262 19.30 -6.50 -5.25
CA PRO A 262 18.85 -5.39 -6.10
C PRO A 262 18.55 -5.81 -7.56
N SER A 263 19.32 -6.75 -8.10
CA SER A 263 19.15 -7.29 -9.46
C SER A 263 18.06 -8.38 -9.58
N SER A 264 17.48 -8.84 -8.47
CA SER A 264 16.42 -9.85 -8.52
C SER A 264 15.19 -9.31 -9.28
N PRO A 265 14.46 -10.19 -9.98
CA PRO A 265 13.23 -9.79 -10.66
C PRO A 265 12.18 -9.32 -9.64
N TRP A 266 11.25 -8.47 -10.08
CA TRP A 266 10.18 -7.92 -9.24
C TRP A 266 9.11 -8.95 -8.82
N ARG A 267 9.34 -10.24 -9.08
CA ARG A 267 8.50 -11.36 -8.66
C ARG A 267 9.03 -12.13 -7.45
N THR A 268 10.27 -11.89 -6.98
CA THR A 268 10.87 -12.61 -5.84
C THR A 268 11.22 -11.67 -4.69
N GLY A 269 11.39 -12.25 -3.50
CA GLY A 269 11.72 -11.52 -2.27
C GLY A 269 10.62 -11.61 -1.21
N ARG A 270 10.49 -10.55 -0.41
CA ARG A 270 9.50 -10.42 0.66
C ARG A 270 8.56 -9.26 0.39
N LEU A 271 7.28 -9.55 0.24
CA LEU A 271 6.24 -8.53 0.07
C LEU A 271 5.75 -8.05 1.44
N ILE A 272 5.88 -6.76 1.68
CA ILE A 272 5.45 -6.08 2.90
C ILE A 272 4.10 -5.42 2.63
N PHE A 273 3.08 -5.89 3.33
CA PHE A 273 1.78 -5.24 3.41
C PHE A 273 1.72 -4.42 4.71
N PRO A 274 1.14 -3.20 4.72
CA PRO A 274 1.09 -2.39 5.93
C PRO A 274 0.30 -3.10 7.02
N ARG A 275 0.81 -3.09 8.25
CA ARG A 275 -0.02 -3.42 9.42
C ARG A 275 -1.04 -2.31 9.64
N PHE A 276 -2.19 -2.64 10.22
CA PHE A 276 -3.31 -1.70 10.36
C PHE A 276 -2.89 -0.39 11.06
N HIS A 277 -2.15 -0.47 12.16
CA HIS A 277 -1.68 0.72 12.89
C HIS A 277 -0.75 1.60 12.05
N GLN A 278 0.08 1.02 11.19
CA GLN A 278 0.98 1.76 10.32
C GLN A 278 0.22 2.50 9.22
N TRP A 279 -0.77 1.83 8.60
CA TRP A 279 -1.66 2.44 7.62
C TRP A 279 -2.47 3.59 8.26
N LYS A 280 -3.07 3.35 9.42
CA LYS A 280 -3.85 4.34 10.18
C LYS A 280 -3.02 5.55 10.59
N CYS A 281 -1.80 5.33 11.10
CA CYS A 281 -0.86 6.39 11.46
C CYS A 281 -0.54 7.29 10.26
N THR A 282 -0.07 6.66 9.17
CA THR A 282 0.32 7.39 7.94
C THR A 282 -0.87 8.17 7.35
N THR A 283 -2.03 7.54 7.24
CA THR A 283 -3.24 8.17 6.66
C THR A 283 -3.69 9.36 7.49
N ARG A 284 -3.66 9.25 8.83
CA ARG A 284 -4.00 10.35 9.74
C ARG A 284 -3.02 11.51 9.61
N LEU A 285 -1.72 11.24 9.50
CA LEU A 285 -0.72 12.29 9.30
C LEU A 285 -0.92 13.01 7.97
N VAL A 286 -1.10 12.27 6.87
CA VAL A 286 -1.35 12.85 5.54
C VAL A 286 -2.61 13.72 5.54
N ALA A 287 -3.72 13.22 6.09
CA ALA A 287 -4.96 13.98 6.20
C ALA A 287 -4.78 15.24 7.06
N ALA A 288 -4.12 15.12 8.21
CA ALA A 288 -3.93 16.23 9.12
C ALA A 288 -2.94 17.29 8.56
N SER A 289 -1.99 16.89 7.71
CA SER A 289 -1.11 17.81 6.99
C SER A 289 -1.83 18.71 5.99
N ARG A 290 -3.01 18.29 5.49
CA ARG A 290 -3.86 19.14 4.63
C ARG A 290 -4.56 20.26 5.41
N LEU A 291 -4.76 20.09 6.71
CA LEU A 291 -5.47 21.04 7.57
C LEU A 291 -4.56 22.16 8.13
N GLY A 292 -3.27 22.14 7.81
CA GLY A 292 -2.30 23.16 8.20
C GLY A 292 -1.17 22.66 9.11
N HIS A 293 -0.26 23.57 9.45
CA HIS A 293 0.97 23.26 10.18
C HIS A 293 0.71 22.88 11.64
N ARG A 294 1.10 21.66 12.04
CA ARG A 294 1.01 21.16 13.41
C ARG A 294 2.14 20.18 13.72
N ASN A 295 2.39 19.99 15.01
CA ASN A 295 3.33 19.01 15.52
C ASN A 295 2.59 17.78 16.04
N TYR A 296 3.06 16.60 15.65
CA TYR A 296 2.47 15.31 16.03
C TYR A 296 3.51 14.44 16.72
N LEU A 297 3.12 13.76 17.80
CA LEU A 297 3.92 12.72 18.43
C LEU A 297 3.24 11.36 18.22
N ASN A 298 3.92 10.48 17.48
CA ASN A 298 3.47 9.12 17.23
C ASN A 298 4.32 8.14 18.04
N GLN A 299 3.69 7.37 18.91
CA GLN A 299 4.39 6.42 19.78
C GLN A 299 4.20 5.01 19.24
N HIS A 300 5.31 4.42 18.81
CA HIS A 300 5.38 3.07 18.28
C HIS A 300 6.17 2.18 19.24
N SER A 301 5.71 0.97 19.51
CA SER A 301 6.51 -0.02 20.23
C SER A 301 7.73 -0.46 19.40
N ALA A 302 8.78 -0.93 20.08
CA ALA A 302 9.93 -1.55 19.42
C ALA A 302 9.48 -2.75 18.56
N GLY A 303 10.03 -2.90 17.36
CA GLY A 303 9.65 -3.98 16.43
C GLY A 303 8.29 -3.79 15.73
N SER A 304 7.58 -2.68 15.96
CA SER A 304 6.29 -2.38 15.30
C SER A 304 6.39 -2.07 13.79
N GLY A 305 7.60 -1.98 13.25
CA GLY A 305 7.85 -1.61 11.85
C GLY A 305 7.88 -0.09 11.62
N LYS A 306 8.28 0.71 12.63
CA LYS A 306 8.31 2.19 12.57
C LYS A 306 9.00 2.75 11.31
N THR A 307 10.07 2.10 10.84
CA THR A 307 10.75 2.51 9.61
C THR A 307 9.80 2.57 8.41
N HIS A 308 8.96 1.55 8.17
CA HIS A 308 8.02 1.59 7.05
C HIS A 308 7.01 2.73 7.19
N THR A 309 6.54 3.00 8.41
CA THR A 309 5.65 4.15 8.69
C THR A 309 6.32 5.47 8.34
N ILE A 310 7.60 5.65 8.70
CA ILE A 310 8.39 6.83 8.31
C ILE A 310 8.51 6.92 6.79
N SER A 311 8.83 5.81 6.11
CA SER A 311 8.97 5.77 4.65
C SER A 311 7.69 6.12 3.91
N TRP A 312 6.57 5.50 4.28
CA TRP A 312 5.27 5.78 3.65
C TRP A 312 4.80 7.20 3.92
N THR A 313 5.04 7.72 5.13
CA THR A 313 4.73 9.11 5.47
C THR A 313 5.59 10.07 4.65
N ALA A 314 6.90 9.87 4.59
CA ALA A 314 7.79 10.74 3.83
C ALA A 314 7.44 10.77 2.34
N HIS A 315 7.20 9.60 1.74
CA HIS A 315 6.77 9.49 0.35
C HIS A 315 5.48 10.24 0.07
N GLN A 316 4.42 9.96 0.85
CA GLN A 316 3.12 10.59 0.61
C GLN A 316 3.13 12.10 0.88
N LEU A 317 3.85 12.58 1.89
CA LEU A 317 3.99 14.03 2.13
C LEU A 317 4.75 14.73 1.01
N SER A 318 5.75 14.07 0.40
CA SER A 318 6.54 14.63 -0.70
C SER A 318 5.78 14.75 -2.04
N THR A 319 4.62 14.10 -2.14
CA THR A 319 3.74 14.10 -3.31
C THR A 319 2.38 14.73 -3.00
N LEU A 320 2.21 15.28 -1.79
CA LEU A 320 0.95 15.83 -1.31
C LEU A 320 0.69 17.20 -1.92
N HIS A 321 -0.45 17.35 -2.59
CA HIS A 321 -0.91 18.61 -3.16
C HIS A 321 -2.19 19.08 -2.46
N GLY A 322 -2.34 20.39 -2.30
CA GLY A 322 -3.57 21.02 -1.84
C GLY A 322 -4.66 21.04 -2.92
N ASP A 323 -5.83 21.54 -2.58
CA ASP A 323 -6.96 21.66 -3.51
C ASP A 323 -6.68 22.65 -4.66
N ASP A 324 -5.70 23.53 -4.46
CA ASP A 324 -5.15 24.45 -5.46
C ASP A 324 -4.13 23.79 -6.42
N ASN A 325 -3.97 22.46 -6.36
CA ASN A 325 -2.98 21.67 -7.11
C ASN A 325 -1.52 22.08 -6.85
N LYS A 326 -1.22 22.81 -5.76
CA LYS A 326 0.16 23.14 -5.39
C LYS A 326 0.68 22.16 -4.34
N PRO A 327 1.98 21.82 -4.37
CA PRO A 327 2.59 21.02 -3.31
C PRO A 327 2.36 21.65 -1.93
N ILE A 328 1.91 20.86 -0.95
CA ILE A 328 1.77 21.32 0.44
C ILE A 328 3.14 21.56 1.06
N PHE A 329 4.12 20.72 0.70
CA PHE A 329 5.51 20.84 1.12
C PHE A 329 6.42 20.90 -0.09
N ASP A 330 7.42 21.78 -0.04
CA ASP A 330 8.52 21.89 -1.01
C ASP A 330 9.52 20.73 -0.86
N GLY A 331 9.52 20.07 0.31
CA GLY A 331 10.29 18.86 0.56
C GLY A 331 10.02 18.24 1.92
N VAL A 332 10.52 17.03 2.12
CA VAL A 332 10.44 16.29 3.37
C VAL A 332 11.83 16.02 3.90
N VAL A 333 12.10 16.38 5.15
CA VAL A 333 13.34 16.09 5.85
C VAL A 333 13.11 14.99 6.87
N VAL A 334 13.78 13.86 6.70
CA VAL A 334 13.80 12.76 7.67
C VAL A 334 15.09 12.84 8.47
N ILE A 335 14.96 13.03 9.78
CA ILE A 335 16.09 13.12 10.71
C ILE A 335 16.19 11.79 11.45
N SER A 336 17.31 11.10 11.30
CA SER A 336 17.59 9.84 12.00
C SER A 336 19.09 9.59 12.11
N ASP A 337 19.52 8.99 13.22
CA ASP A 337 20.90 8.52 13.39
C ASP A 337 21.09 7.07 12.91
N ARG A 338 20.01 6.40 12.46
CA ARG A 338 20.08 5.01 11.99
C ARG A 338 20.55 4.95 10.53
N ARG A 339 21.80 4.52 10.30
CA ARG A 339 22.35 4.28 8.94
C ARG A 339 21.48 3.36 8.06
N ASN A 340 20.77 2.40 8.66
CA ASN A 340 19.91 1.47 7.91
C ASN A 340 18.57 2.08 7.48
N LEU A 341 18.15 3.21 8.08
CA LEU A 341 16.93 3.89 7.68
C LEU A 341 17.04 4.42 6.25
N ASP A 342 18.20 4.97 5.88
CA ASP A 342 18.49 5.49 4.54
C ASP A 342 18.23 4.45 3.45
N LYS A 343 18.83 3.26 3.60
CA LYS A 343 18.65 2.16 2.63
C LYS A 343 17.20 1.68 2.57
N GLN A 344 16.52 1.62 3.71
CA GLN A 344 15.11 1.21 3.78
C GLN A 344 14.17 2.26 3.18
N LEU A 345 14.45 3.55 3.36
CA LEU A 345 13.74 4.66 2.73
C LEU A 345 13.93 4.65 1.22
N GLN A 346 15.18 4.61 0.76
CA GLN A 346 15.51 4.54 -0.67
C GLN A 346 14.86 3.32 -1.34
N SER A 347 14.95 2.15 -0.70
CA SER A 347 14.32 0.92 -1.22
C SER A 347 12.80 1.00 -1.25
N ALA A 348 12.16 1.52 -0.20
CA ALA A 348 10.71 1.67 -0.17
C ALA A 348 10.22 2.70 -1.21
N ILE A 349 10.95 3.79 -1.38
CA ILE A 349 10.60 4.85 -2.33
C ILE A 349 10.83 4.35 -3.76
N SER A 350 11.95 3.70 -4.07
CA SER A 350 12.19 3.13 -5.41
C SER A 350 11.21 2.02 -5.80
N ASN A 351 10.65 1.33 -4.80
CA ASN A 351 9.55 0.38 -4.99
C ASN A 351 8.23 1.06 -5.42
N ILE A 352 7.99 2.29 -4.97
CA ILE A 352 6.74 3.02 -5.16
C ILE A 352 6.84 3.97 -6.36
N ASP A 353 7.93 4.74 -6.44
CA ASP A 353 8.27 5.67 -7.51
C ASP A 353 9.66 5.36 -8.09
N ARG A 354 9.71 5.03 -9.38
CA ARG A 354 10.94 4.66 -10.09
C ARG A 354 11.76 5.86 -10.58
N LYS A 355 11.36 7.10 -10.26
CA LYS A 355 12.12 8.29 -10.65
C LYS A 355 13.40 8.41 -9.84
N ASP A 356 14.52 8.44 -10.55
CA ASP A 356 15.83 8.72 -9.96
C ASP A 356 15.88 10.14 -9.39
N GLY A 357 16.55 10.32 -8.24
CA GLY A 357 16.75 11.64 -7.62
C GLY A 357 15.64 12.13 -6.69
N VAL A 358 14.60 11.33 -6.43
CA VAL A 358 13.53 11.68 -5.46
C VAL A 358 14.07 11.75 -4.01
N VAL A 359 15.11 10.97 -3.69
CA VAL A 359 15.70 10.86 -2.36
C VAL A 359 17.18 11.24 -2.38
N ALA A 360 17.58 12.16 -1.52
CA ALA A 360 19.00 12.42 -1.21
C ALA A 360 19.30 11.99 0.22
N CYS A 361 20.31 11.14 0.41
CA CYS A 361 20.82 10.76 1.72
C CYS A 361 22.14 11.49 1.97
N ILE A 362 22.20 12.24 3.07
CA ILE A 362 23.37 13.03 3.43
C ILE A 362 24.27 12.20 4.36
N THR A 363 25.16 11.42 3.76
CA THR A 363 26.14 10.57 4.47
C THR A 363 27.57 11.10 4.31
N SER A 364 28.48 10.63 5.17
CA SER A 364 29.92 10.91 5.07
C SER A 364 30.55 9.93 4.07
N GLY A 365 31.14 10.44 2.99
CA GLY A 365 31.70 9.57 1.94
C GLY A 365 32.44 10.25 0.78
N ASP A 366 32.21 11.54 0.52
CA ASP A 366 32.94 12.29 -0.52
C ASP A 366 33.68 13.50 0.10
N SER A 367 34.58 14.09 -0.69
CA SER A 367 35.41 15.27 -0.36
C SER A 367 34.64 16.51 0.10
N GLU A 368 33.32 16.56 -0.09
CA GLU A 368 32.46 17.65 0.37
C GLU A 368 31.88 17.45 1.78
N SER A 369 31.80 18.55 2.54
CA SER A 369 31.17 18.54 3.86
C SER A 369 29.69 18.18 3.80
N LYS A 370 29.19 17.44 4.80
CA LYS A 370 27.75 17.05 4.90
C LYS A 370 26.80 18.25 4.83
N SER A 371 27.21 19.38 5.39
CA SER A 371 26.43 20.62 5.38
C SER A 371 26.33 21.22 3.97
N ALA A 372 27.37 21.09 3.13
CA ALA A 372 27.34 21.53 1.74
C ALA A 372 26.38 20.70 0.91
N LYS A 373 26.46 19.36 1.01
CA LYS A 373 25.53 18.43 0.34
C LYS A 373 24.06 18.66 0.73
N LEU A 374 23.81 18.92 2.02
CA LEU A 374 22.46 19.22 2.50
C LEU A 374 21.94 20.54 1.91
N ARG A 375 22.77 21.59 1.83
CA ARG A 375 22.41 22.85 1.15
C ARG A 375 22.13 22.64 -0.32
N GLU A 376 22.94 21.83 -1.01
CA GLU A 376 22.75 21.53 -2.41
C GLU A 376 21.43 20.79 -2.67
N ALA A 377 21.10 19.78 -1.86
CA ALA A 377 19.82 19.06 -1.96
C ALA A 377 18.61 19.99 -1.75
N LEU A 378 18.72 20.93 -0.80
CA LEU A 378 17.69 21.95 -0.55
C LEU A 378 17.55 22.94 -1.72
N LYS A 379 18.68 23.33 -2.35
CA LYS A 379 18.69 24.19 -3.55
C LYS A 379 18.09 23.48 -4.77
N LYS A 380 18.37 22.19 -4.93
CA LYS A 380 17.85 21.34 -6.02
C LYS A 380 16.39 20.94 -5.82
N ASN A 381 15.73 21.37 -4.75
CA ASN A 381 14.37 20.95 -4.38
C ASN A 381 14.22 19.42 -4.38
N THR A 382 15.22 18.71 -3.84
CA THR A 382 15.09 17.26 -3.63
C THR A 382 13.88 16.99 -2.75
N ARG A 383 12.99 16.11 -3.22
CA ARG A 383 11.69 15.86 -2.57
C ARG A 383 11.83 15.27 -1.16
N ILE A 384 12.77 14.35 -0.96
CA ILE A 384 13.00 13.69 0.32
C ILE A 384 14.48 13.74 0.65
N ILE A 385 14.81 14.26 1.83
CA ILE A 385 16.17 14.42 2.32
C ILE A 385 16.30 13.63 3.62
N VAL A 386 17.25 12.70 3.69
CA VAL A 386 17.55 11.95 4.91
C VAL A 386 18.87 12.43 5.49
N THR A 387 18.87 12.81 6.77
CA THR A 387 20.04 13.39 7.44
C THR A 387 20.06 13.07 8.93
N THR A 388 21.18 13.36 9.59
CA THR A 388 21.34 13.22 11.05
C THR A 388 21.06 14.54 11.75
N LEU A 389 20.75 14.48 13.05
CA LEU A 389 20.51 15.67 13.86
C LEU A 389 21.74 16.58 13.94
N GLN A 390 22.93 15.98 13.98
CA GLN A 390 24.22 16.67 14.00
C GLN A 390 24.48 17.47 12.71
N THR A 391 23.99 16.99 11.57
CA THR A 391 24.17 17.64 10.26
C THR A 391 23.11 18.72 10.04
N PHE A 392 21.87 18.45 10.48
CA PHE A 392 20.76 19.39 10.32
C PHE A 392 20.82 20.58 11.30
N GLY A 393 21.27 20.36 12.53
CA GLY A 393 21.32 21.38 13.59
C GLY A 393 22.03 22.68 13.19
N PRO A 394 23.27 22.65 12.67
CA PRO A 394 24.00 23.84 12.24
C PRO A 394 23.30 24.66 11.16
N LEU A 395 22.53 24.03 10.28
CA LEU A 395 21.78 24.68 9.19
C LEU A 395 20.61 25.53 9.70
N MET A 396 20.06 25.18 10.85
CA MET A 396 18.98 25.91 11.53
C MET A 396 19.47 27.00 12.49
N SER A 397 20.74 26.94 12.88
CA SER A 397 21.38 27.94 13.74
C SER A 397 21.80 29.20 12.98
N GLY A 398 22.06 29.10 11.66
CA GLY A 398 22.32 30.23 10.77
C GLY A 398 21.09 30.65 9.95
N ARG A 399 21.07 31.90 9.45
CA ARG A 399 20.16 32.28 8.36
C ARG A 399 20.55 31.47 7.13
N SER A 400 19.63 30.64 6.65
CA SER A 400 19.80 29.87 5.42
C SER A 400 18.84 30.45 4.39
N PRO A 401 19.32 31.35 3.49
CA PRO A 401 18.49 31.95 2.44
C PRO A 401 17.75 30.89 1.59
N ASP A 402 18.37 29.72 1.46
CA ASP A 402 17.87 28.58 0.69
C ASP A 402 16.55 27.97 1.22
N LEU A 403 16.19 28.28 2.48
CA LEU A 403 14.99 27.77 3.17
C LEU A 403 13.91 28.85 3.36
N GLU A 404 14.22 30.12 3.09
CA GLU A 404 13.31 31.23 3.34
C GLU A 404 12.09 31.15 2.42
N GLY A 405 10.88 31.26 2.99
CA GLY A 405 9.61 31.18 2.25
C GLY A 405 9.16 29.78 1.84
N LYS A 406 9.95 28.72 2.09
CA LYS A 406 9.60 27.32 1.77
C LYS A 406 8.94 26.59 2.93
N ARG A 407 8.12 25.59 2.63
CA ARG A 407 7.40 24.73 3.58
C ARG A 407 7.99 23.32 3.55
N TYR A 408 8.54 22.87 4.67
CA TYR A 408 9.08 21.51 4.80
C TYR A 408 8.30 20.69 5.81
N ALA A 409 8.09 19.40 5.51
CA ALA A 409 7.69 18.43 6.52
C ALA A 409 8.94 17.84 7.18
N VAL A 410 9.03 17.86 8.51
CA VAL A 410 10.17 17.31 9.24
C VAL A 410 9.71 16.08 10.04
N ILE A 411 10.29 14.93 9.74
CA ILE A 411 10.02 13.67 10.43
C ILE A 411 11.25 13.32 11.28
N VAL A 412 11.10 13.31 12.59
CA VAL A 412 12.18 13.00 13.52
C VAL A 412 12.00 11.58 14.06
N ASP A 413 13.00 10.75 13.82
CA ASP A 413 13.12 9.41 14.37
C ASP A 413 13.78 9.46 15.76
N GLU A 414 13.19 8.79 16.76
CA GLU A 414 13.69 8.77 18.14
C GLU A 414 13.81 10.15 18.78
N ALA A 415 12.71 10.91 18.82
CA ALA A 415 12.64 12.24 19.45
C ALA A 415 13.02 12.31 20.95
N HIS A 416 13.36 11.17 21.57
CA HIS A 416 13.83 11.06 22.95
C HIS A 416 15.35 10.94 23.09
N SER A 417 16.14 10.76 22.02
CA SER A 417 17.58 10.54 22.13
C SER A 417 18.38 11.85 22.18
N SER A 418 18.22 12.62 23.27
CA SER A 418 19.39 13.29 23.84
C SER A 418 20.12 12.25 24.68
N GLN A 419 21.16 11.61 24.15
CA GLN A 419 22.06 10.77 24.98
C GLN A 419 22.80 11.57 26.08
N SER A 420 22.47 12.85 26.28
CA SER A 420 23.14 13.77 27.19
C SER A 420 22.22 14.49 28.18
N GLY A 421 20.92 14.13 28.26
CA GLY A 421 19.97 14.83 29.15
C GLY A 421 19.78 16.32 28.84
N LYS A 422 20.27 16.80 27.69
CA LYS A 422 20.08 18.18 27.22
C LYS A 422 18.71 18.34 26.56
N PRO A 423 18.06 19.51 26.68
CA PRO A 423 16.80 19.79 26.01
C PRO A 423 16.90 19.51 24.50
N PRO A 424 15.79 19.19 23.81
CA PRO A 424 15.79 18.96 22.38
C PRO A 424 16.48 20.14 21.68
N PRO A 425 17.30 19.89 20.65
CA PRO A 425 18.15 20.93 20.09
C PRO A 425 17.32 22.13 19.60
N PRO A 426 17.90 23.36 19.61
CA PRO A 426 17.20 24.60 19.27
C PRO A 426 16.49 24.56 17.91
N CYS A 427 16.90 23.68 16.99
CA CYS A 427 16.24 23.46 15.71
C CYS A 427 14.82 22.91 15.86
N VAL A 428 14.57 21.98 16.78
CA VAL A 428 13.22 21.45 17.06
C VAL A 428 12.37 22.53 17.74
N ALA A 429 12.97 23.35 18.60
CA ALA A 429 12.28 24.46 19.26
C ALA A 429 11.99 25.67 18.34
N ARG A 430 12.85 25.94 17.34
CA ARG A 430 12.67 27.03 16.35
C ARG A 430 11.72 26.67 15.21
N LEU A 431 11.56 25.38 14.90
CA LEU A 431 10.54 24.88 13.97
C LEU A 431 9.13 24.87 14.60
N VAL A 432 9.05 25.06 15.92
CA VAL A 432 7.79 25.19 16.66
C VAL A 432 7.51 26.69 16.82
N PRO A 433 6.46 27.25 16.20
CA PRO A 433 6.12 28.66 16.41
C PRO A 433 5.82 28.91 17.90
N PRO A 434 6.15 30.09 18.46
CA PRO A 434 6.33 30.27 19.91
C PRO A 434 5.09 30.09 20.79
N ARG A 435 3.90 29.87 20.23
CA ARG A 435 2.64 29.81 20.99
C ARG A 435 1.60 28.93 20.28
N ARG A 436 1.49 27.64 20.65
CA ARG A 436 0.30 26.77 20.46
C ARG A 436 0.46 25.44 21.22
N PRO A 437 -0.65 24.69 21.50
CA PRO A 437 -0.72 23.73 22.60
C PRO A 437 0.17 22.50 22.39
N ARG A 438 0.34 21.71 23.46
CA ARG A 438 1.08 20.44 23.47
C ARG A 438 0.78 19.62 22.21
N PRO A 439 1.79 18.94 21.61
CA PRO A 439 1.59 18.15 20.40
C PRO A 439 0.43 17.18 20.58
N THR A 440 -0.39 17.02 19.54
CA THR A 440 -1.46 16.03 19.57
C THR A 440 -0.82 14.64 19.60
N THR A 441 -0.99 13.93 20.71
CA THR A 441 -0.43 12.58 20.90
C THR A 441 -1.38 11.56 20.30
N TRP A 442 -0.86 10.75 19.38
CA TRP A 442 -1.58 9.61 18.83
C TRP A 442 -0.88 8.34 19.33
N LYS A 443 -1.58 7.54 20.13
CA LYS A 443 -1.17 6.17 20.43
C LYS A 443 -1.71 5.27 19.33
N THR A 444 -0.82 4.51 18.70
CA THR A 444 -1.12 3.62 17.56
C THR A 444 -0.84 2.18 17.90
#